data_AF-A0A0F8PJA9-F1
#
_entry.id   AF-A0A0F8PJA9-F1
#
_cell.length_a   1.000
_cell.length_b   1.000
_cell.length_c   1.000
_cell.angle_alpha   90.00
_cell.angle_beta   90.00
_cell.angle_gamma   90.00
#
_symmetry.space_group_name_H-M   'P 1'
#
loop_
_entity.id
_entity.type
_entity.pdbx_description
1 polymer ?
#
loop_
_entity_poly.entity_id
_entity_poly.type
_entity_poly.pdbx_seq_one_letter_code
_entity_poly.pdbx_strand_id
1 'polypeptide(L)'
;MKNLNHRQRALLYTIDKLHERGLSSRFMIVKSLFLSSHVEKIDKLIKFYHFFPHHYGPFSNVCYSDISRLQKEGYILEKEKKFELTEKGKE
;
A
#
# COMPACT_ATOMS: atom_id res chain seq x y z
N MET A 1 3.23 -5.27 -20.68
CA MET A 1 3.15 -4.79 -19.27
C MET A 1 1.85 -5.29 -18.67
N LYS A 2 1.88 -5.91 -17.47
CA LYS A 2 0.64 -6.25 -16.76
C LYS A 2 0.01 -4.94 -16.28
N ASN A 3 -1.22 -4.64 -16.71
CA ASN A 3 -1.92 -3.44 -16.27
C ASN A 3 -2.10 -3.47 -14.74
N LEU A 4 -1.51 -2.48 -14.06
CA LEU A 4 -1.76 -2.21 -12.65
C LEU A 4 -3.21 -1.79 -12.47
N ASN A 5 -3.93 -2.47 -11.58
CA ASN A 5 -5.30 -2.09 -11.25
C ASN A 5 -5.33 -0.84 -10.34
N HIS A 6 -6.49 -0.21 -10.20
CA HIS A 6 -6.63 1.01 -9.38
C HIS A 6 -6.15 0.85 -7.94
N ARG A 7 -6.37 -0.34 -7.36
CA ARG A 7 -5.93 -0.68 -6.01
C ARG A 7 -4.40 -0.67 -5.87
N GLN A 8 -3.71 -1.32 -6.80
CA GLN A 8 -2.25 -1.36 -6.83
C GLN A 8 -1.66 0.03 -7.08
N ARG A 9 -2.30 0.85 -7.92
CA ARG A 9 -1.90 2.25 -8.14
C ARG A 9 -2.05 3.08 -6.86
N ALA A 10 -3.17 2.94 -6.13
CA ALA A 10 -3.36 3.61 -4.84
C ALA A 10 -2.33 3.17 -3.80
N LEU A 11 -1.97 1.88 -3.78
CA LEU A 11 -0.91 1.36 -2.92
C LEU A 11 0.46 1.96 -3.27
N LEU A 12 0.84 1.99 -4.56
CA LEU A 12 2.10 2.62 -5.01
C LEU A 12 2.16 4.09 -4.62
N TYR A 13 1.09 4.85 -4.87
CA TYR A 13 1.00 6.25 -4.46
C TYR A 13 1.17 6.42 -2.94
N THR A 14 0.54 5.54 -2.16
CA THR A 14 0.66 5.58 -0.68
C THR A 14 2.08 5.28 -0.23
N ILE A 15 2.74 4.29 -0.84
CA ILE A 15 4.14 3.95 -0.53
C ILE A 15 5.06 5.14 -0.83
N ASP A 16 4.90 5.76 -2.00
CA ASP A 16 5.69 6.91 -2.43
C ASP A 16 5.57 8.08 -1.45
N LYS A 17 4.34 8.48 -1.10
CA LYS A 17 4.10 9.58 -0.14
C LYS A 17 4.53 9.29 1.28
N LEU A 18 4.53 8.03 1.71
CA LEU A 18 5.09 7.66 3.00
C LEU A 18 6.61 7.59 2.96
N HIS A 19 7.20 7.18 1.84
CA HIS A 19 8.65 7.09 1.66
C HIS A 19 9.30 8.48 1.68
N GLU A 20 8.70 9.47 1.00
CA GLU A 20 9.10 10.89 1.06
C GLU A 20 9.21 11.42 2.50
N ARG A 21 8.45 10.82 3.43
CA ARG A 21 8.41 11.20 4.86
C ARG A 21 9.20 10.26 5.77
N GLY A 22 9.86 9.24 5.22
CA GLY A 22 10.58 8.21 5.97
C GLY A 22 9.68 7.26 6.76
N LEU A 23 8.37 7.19 6.44
CA LEU A 23 7.33 6.45 7.14
C LEU A 23 6.80 5.24 6.35
N SER A 24 7.48 4.77 5.30
CA SER A 24 6.99 3.70 4.42
C SER A 24 7.14 2.28 4.99
N SER A 25 6.99 2.09 6.30
CA SER A 25 6.90 0.75 6.87
C SER A 25 5.58 0.07 6.51
N ARG A 26 5.56 -1.27 6.49
CA ARG A 26 4.34 -2.04 6.20
C ARG A 26 3.16 -1.62 7.07
N PHE A 27 3.42 -1.42 8.36
CA PHE A 27 2.42 -0.99 9.33
C PHE A 27 1.82 0.37 8.97
N MET A 28 2.68 1.35 8.65
CA MET A 28 2.24 2.69 8.30
C MET A 28 1.46 2.72 6.99
N ILE A 29 1.87 1.94 5.98
CA ILE A 29 1.14 1.81 4.71
C ILE A 29 -0.29 1.34 4.95
N VAL A 30 -0.44 0.24 5.71
CA VAL A 30 -1.76 -0.34 6.01
C VAL A 30 -2.61 0.62 6.85
N LYS A 31 -2.01 1.26 7.86
CA LYS A 31 -2.69 2.26 8.70
C LYS A 31 -3.16 3.46 7.89
N SER A 32 -2.33 3.97 6.98
CA SER A 32 -2.67 5.11 6.11
C SER A 32 -3.80 4.76 5.13
N LEU A 33 -3.76 3.58 4.51
CA LEU A 33 -4.85 3.12 3.64
C LEU A 33 -6.17 2.93 4.41
N PHE A 34 -6.09 2.37 5.62
CA PHE A 34 -7.25 2.26 6.51
C PHE A 34 -7.83 3.62 6.87
N LEU A 35 -7.01 4.55 7.36
CA LEU A 35 -7.45 5.90 7.71
C LEU A 35 -8.05 6.62 6.50
N SER A 36 -7.43 6.49 5.32
CA SER A 36 -7.97 7.06 4.09
C SER A 36 -9.36 6.49 3.79
N SER A 37 -9.55 5.17 3.93
CA SER A 37 -10.86 4.54 3.73
C SER A 37 -11.94 4.98 4.73
N HIS A 38 -11.54 5.35 5.95
CA HIS A 38 -12.47 5.59 7.06
C HIS A 38 -12.77 7.09 7.28
N VAL A 39 -11.76 7.95 7.16
CA VAL A 39 -11.84 9.39 7.47
C VAL A 39 -12.34 10.18 6.26
N GLU A 40 -11.80 9.90 5.08
CA GLU A 40 -12.10 10.68 3.86
C GLU A 40 -13.42 10.26 3.19
N LYS A 41 -14.14 9.26 3.76
CA LYS A 41 -15.34 8.66 3.16
C LYS A 41 -15.14 8.26 1.69
N ILE A 42 -13.91 7.92 1.32
CA ILE A 42 -13.56 7.32 0.02
C ILE A 42 -13.65 5.79 0.09
N ASP A 43 -14.44 5.26 1.02
CA ASP A 43 -14.76 3.85 1.14
C ASP A 43 -15.22 3.30 -0.23
N LYS A 44 -16.02 4.06 -0.99
CA LYS A 44 -16.42 3.67 -2.35
C LYS A 44 -15.24 3.49 -3.32
N LEU A 45 -14.15 4.23 -3.15
CA LEU A 45 -12.94 4.17 -3.98
C LEU A 45 -11.92 3.14 -3.48
N ILE A 46 -11.85 2.87 -2.16
CA ILE A 46 -10.86 1.99 -1.51
C ILE A 46 -11.48 0.70 -0.94
N LYS A 47 -12.75 0.41 -1.26
CA LYS A 47 -13.49 -0.82 -0.87
C LYS A 47 -12.77 -2.13 -1.15
N PHE A 48 -11.74 -2.09 -1.99
CA PHE A 48 -10.93 -3.22 -2.39
C PHE A 48 -9.96 -3.74 -1.31
N TYR A 49 -9.65 -2.96 -0.28
CA TYR A 49 -8.91 -3.43 0.89
C TYR A 49 -9.91 -3.60 2.03
N HIS A 50 -10.47 -4.80 2.18
CA HIS A 50 -11.27 -5.15 3.35
C HIS A 50 -10.34 -5.16 4.57
N PHE A 51 -10.53 -4.18 5.46
CA PHE A 51 -9.78 -4.06 6.70
C PHE A 51 -10.53 -4.68 7.86
N PHE A 52 -9.81 -5.39 8.72
CA PHE A 52 -10.33 -5.94 9.97
C PHE A 52 -9.33 -5.73 11.11
N PRO A 53 -9.80 -5.67 12.37
CA PRO A 53 -8.91 -5.57 13.53
C PRO A 53 -8.00 -6.79 13.64
N HIS A 54 -6.71 -6.60 13.86
CA HIS A 54 -5.75 -7.68 14.03
C HIS A 54 -4.55 -7.26 14.89
N HIS A 55 -4.37 -7.91 16.05
CA HIS A 55 -3.34 -7.69 17.09
C HIS A 55 -3.06 -6.23 17.49
N TYR A 56 -2.51 -5.43 16.58
CA TYR A 56 -1.98 -4.09 16.82
C TYR A 56 -2.55 -3.01 15.87
N GLY A 57 -3.57 -3.34 15.06
CA GLY A 57 -4.20 -2.35 14.20
C GLY A 57 -5.04 -2.95 13.06
N PRO A 58 -5.40 -2.13 12.06
CA PRO A 58 -6.10 -2.60 10.89
C PRO A 58 -5.20 -3.51 10.07
N PHE A 59 -5.77 -4.58 9.51
CA PHE A 59 -5.07 -5.51 8.65
C PHE A 59 -5.91 -5.87 7.44
N SER A 60 -5.25 -6.15 6.31
CA SER A 60 -5.90 -6.58 5.08
C SER A 60 -5.02 -7.58 4.32
N ASN A 61 -5.52 -8.82 4.18
CA ASN A 61 -4.87 -9.88 3.41
C ASN A 61 -4.60 -9.45 1.95
N VAL A 62 -5.53 -8.68 1.38
CA VAL A 62 -5.43 -8.20 -0.01
C VAL A 62 -4.30 -7.20 -0.15
N CYS A 63 -4.11 -6.30 0.83
CA CYS A 63 -3.00 -5.34 0.85
C CYS A 63 -1.65 -6.05 0.94
N TYR A 64 -1.52 -7.04 1.84
CA TYR A 64 -0.30 -7.83 1.96
C TYR A 64 0.01 -8.62 0.67
N SER A 65 -1.02 -9.17 0.04
CA SER A 65 -0.89 -9.90 -1.23
C SER A 65 -0.43 -8.98 -2.36
N ASP A 66 -0.96 -7.76 -2.44
CA ASP A 66 -0.51 -6.78 -3.43
C ASP A 66 0.91 -6.29 -3.17
N ILE A 67 1.30 -6.01 -1.92
CA ILE A 67 2.69 -5.66 -1.58
C ILE A 67 3.63 -6.77 -2.06
N SER A 68 3.33 -8.02 -1.70
CA SER A 68 4.14 -9.18 -2.10
C SER A 68 4.22 -9.32 -3.62
N ARG A 69 3.11 -9.10 -4.33
CA ARG A 69 3.07 -9.14 -5.79
C ARG A 69 3.87 -8.00 -6.42
N LEU A 70 3.69 -6.76 -5.97
CA LEU A 70 4.39 -5.59 -6.51
C LEU A 70 5.90 -5.71 -6.27
N GLN A 71 6.31 -6.25 -5.13
CA GLN A 71 7.71 -6.55 -4.85
C GLN A 71 8.25 -7.63 -5.78
N LYS A 72 7.53 -8.75 -5.95
CA LYS A 72 7.91 -9.82 -6.88
C LYS A 72 7.97 -9.36 -8.34
N GLU A 73 7.05 -8.48 -8.74
CA GLU A 73 7.01 -7.89 -10.08
C GLU A 73 8.00 -6.72 -10.26
N GLY A 74 8.75 -6.37 -9.21
CA GLY A 74 9.83 -5.38 -9.26
C GLY A 74 9.36 -3.93 -9.33
N TYR A 75 8.14 -3.61 -8.86
CA TYR A 75 7.66 -2.23 -8.76
C TYR A 75 8.13 -1.53 -7.49
N ILE A 76 8.26 -2.29 -6.40
CA ILE A 76 8.73 -1.79 -5.10
C ILE A 76 9.83 -2.69 -4.56
N LEU A 77 10.62 -2.16 -3.64
CA LEU A 77 11.66 -2.89 -2.93
C LEU A 77 11.59 -2.57 -1.43
N GLU A 78 12.04 -3.51 -0.59
CA GLU A 78 12.09 -3.34 0.86
C GLU A 78 13.56 -3.19 1.31
N LYS A 79 13.88 -2.06 1.95
CA LYS A 79 15.18 -1.78 2.59
C LYS A 79 14.92 -1.37 4.03
N GLU A 80 15.61 -2.00 4.99
CA GLU A 80 15.48 -1.65 6.42
C GLU A 80 14.02 -1.60 6.92
N LYS A 81 13.18 -2.54 6.46
CA LYS A 81 11.74 -2.62 6.75
C LYS A 81 10.90 -1.44 6.24
N LYS A 82 11.44 -0.66 5.30
CA LYS A 82 10.78 0.43 4.59
C LYS A 82 10.66 0.09 3.11
N PHE A 83 9.53 0.46 2.52
CA PHE A 83 9.29 0.27 1.10
C PHE A 83 9.65 1.54 0.32
N GLU A 84 10.19 1.36 -0.88
CA GLU A 84 10.41 2.44 -1.84
C GLU A 84 10.05 1.95 -3.25
N LEU A 85 9.65 2.89 -4.11
CA LEU A 85 9.37 2.61 -5.51
C LEU A 85 10.68 2.44 -6.28
N THR A 86 10.70 1.46 -7.17
CA THR A 86 11.69 1.37 -8.24
C THR A 86 11.33 2.34 -9.38
N GLU A 87 12.20 2.49 -10.38
CA GLU A 87 11.87 3.26 -11.59
C GLU A 87 10.60 2.74 -12.27
N LYS A 88 10.43 1.42 -12.35
CA LYS A 88 9.22 0.78 -12.87
C LYS A 88 7.96 1.10 -12.03
N GLY A 89 8.13 1.35 -10.73
CA GLY A 89 7.04 1.75 -9.83
C GLY A 89 6.56 3.19 -10.03
N LYS A 90 7.40 4.04 -10.63
CA LYS A 90 7.14 5.46 -10.86
C LYS A 90 6.50 5.75 -12.23
N GLU A 91 6.66 4.83 -13.20
CA GLU A 91 6.00 4.85 -14.52
C GLU A 91 4.47 4.68 -14.43
#